data_AF-A0A1Z8Z1D0-F1
#
_entry.id   AF-A0A1Z8Z1D0-F1
#
_cell.length_a   1.000
_cell.length_b   1.000
_cell.length_c   1.000
_cell.angle_alpha   90.00
_cell.angle_beta   90.00
_cell.angle_gamma   90.00
#
_symmetry.space_group_name_H-M   'P 1'
#
loop_
_entity.id
_entity.type
_entity.pdbx_description
1 polymer ?
#
loop_
_entity_poly.entity_id
_entity_poly.type
_entity_poly.pdbx_seq_one_letter_code
_entity_poly.pdbx_strand_id
1 'polypeptide(L)'
;MSFLKYYFYYVIIYLILIGVALSNSGGPSGNYANNAPSYNNCTQCHNGNVNSGNGNVSIQGLPSNGYAPGELYSLTVNVSGTNSRGYGFQMASQVGNDNAGNFSLGTLSEDAELNGNRVQHSSRTVSGEWIIDWLAPSSDVGDITFSISGLATGGNSSTGGDNVYTSAVTLPALTPQTLDLFISEYIEGSSNNKGIEIFNPTGVSVDLSNYFVKLSRNGSGWGMYDADTEEPGFVYQLGGTLANGDVLVIATDQATFQSDIQLSYPSVCHL
;
A
#
# COMPACT_ATOMS: atom_id res chain seq x y z
N MET A 1 -17.58 86.00 26.72
CA MET A 1 -18.37 84.90 27.32
C MET A 1 -18.47 83.81 26.27
N SER A 2 -17.70 82.73 26.38
CA SER A 2 -18.10 81.49 27.07
C SER A 2 -19.26 80.83 26.30
N PHE A 3 -19.13 79.66 25.68
CA PHE A 3 -18.79 78.39 26.31
C PHE A 3 -18.40 77.33 25.24
N LEU A 4 -17.58 76.37 25.68
CA LEU A 4 -17.54 74.98 25.21
C LEU A 4 -16.80 74.63 23.90
N LYS A 5 -15.47 74.68 24.00
CA LYS A 5 -14.55 73.72 23.39
C LYS A 5 -14.73 72.32 24.02
N TYR A 6 -15.69 71.50 23.59
CA TYR A 6 -15.74 70.06 23.95
C TYR A 6 -16.56 69.25 22.94
N TYR A 7 -16.03 69.06 21.72
CA TYR A 7 -16.46 67.95 20.84
C TYR A 7 -15.26 67.33 20.10
N PHE A 8 -14.09 67.37 20.74
CA PHE A 8 -13.04 66.38 20.51
C PHE A 8 -13.25 65.30 21.58
N TYR A 9 -13.37 64.03 21.17
CA TYR A 9 -13.63 62.82 21.98
C TYR A 9 -15.11 62.43 22.24
N TYR A 10 -15.75 61.90 21.20
CA TYR A 10 -16.57 60.68 21.29
C TYR A 10 -16.15 59.81 20.09
N VAL A 11 -15.08 59.00 20.22
CA VAL A 11 -15.09 57.64 20.79
C VAL A 11 -15.91 56.69 19.92
N ILE A 12 -15.14 55.97 19.09
CA ILE A 12 -15.26 54.54 18.78
C ILE A 12 -16.39 54.10 17.85
N ILE A 13 -16.00 53.98 16.58
CA ILE A 13 -16.13 52.78 15.72
C ILE A 13 -17.16 51.76 16.22
N TYR A 14 -18.32 51.73 15.56
CA TYR A 14 -19.18 50.54 15.52
C TYR A 14 -19.43 50.16 14.06
N LEU A 15 -18.35 49.94 13.32
CA LEU A 15 -18.38 49.02 12.18
C LEU A 15 -18.42 47.62 12.79
N ILE A 16 -19.63 47.12 13.04
CA ILE A 16 -19.82 45.69 13.27
C ILE A 16 -19.40 45.02 11.96
N LEU A 17 -18.19 44.48 11.94
CA LEU A 17 -17.85 43.38 11.04
C LEU A 17 -18.82 42.27 11.39
N ILE A 18 -19.93 42.19 10.66
CA ILE A 18 -20.68 40.95 10.54
C ILE A 18 -19.78 40.06 9.69
N GLY A 19 -18.81 39.42 10.33
CA GLY A 19 -18.18 38.22 9.79
C GLY A 19 -19.29 37.18 9.71
N VAL A 20 -19.89 37.02 8.53
CA VAL A 20 -20.77 35.89 8.27
C VAL A 20 -19.90 34.65 8.40
N ALA A 21 -19.91 34.03 9.57
CA ALA A 21 -19.32 32.72 9.78
C ALA A 21 -20.20 31.73 9.03
N LEU A 22 -19.84 31.47 7.77
CA LEU A 22 -20.42 30.38 7.00
C LEU A 22 -19.95 29.08 7.66
N SER A 23 -20.81 28.49 8.49
CA SER A 23 -20.58 27.15 9.01
C SER A 23 -20.81 26.17 7.88
N ASN A 24 -19.74 25.59 7.34
CA ASN A 24 -19.84 24.50 6.38
C ASN A 24 -19.81 23.18 7.16
N SER A 25 -20.84 22.35 6.97
CA SER A 25 -20.91 21.02 7.58
C SER A 25 -20.39 19.91 6.66
N GLY A 26 -20.00 20.27 5.43
CA GLY A 26 -19.45 19.34 4.45
C GLY A 26 -17.94 19.20 4.56
N GLY A 27 -17.38 18.32 3.72
CA GLY A 27 -15.97 18.03 3.69
C GLY A 27 -15.10 19.25 3.37
N PRO A 28 -13.81 19.23 3.76
CA PRO A 28 -12.94 20.36 3.53
C PRO A 28 -12.63 20.55 2.03
N SER A 29 -12.46 21.81 1.60
CA SER A 29 -12.31 22.16 0.17
C SER A 29 -10.88 22.06 -0.39
N GLY A 30 -9.90 21.81 0.47
CA GLY A 30 -8.47 21.82 0.16
C GLY A 30 -7.75 20.61 0.73
N ASN A 31 -6.41 20.63 0.66
CA ASN A 31 -5.61 19.57 1.27
C ASN A 31 -5.39 19.86 2.77
N TYR A 32 -5.94 18.99 3.61
CA TYR A 32 -5.90 19.03 5.07
C TYR A 32 -5.73 17.62 5.66
N ALA A 33 -5.16 16.66 4.92
CA ALA A 33 -4.91 15.30 5.41
C ALA A 33 -3.60 15.18 6.22
N ASN A 34 -2.93 16.29 6.54
CA ASN A 34 -1.64 16.36 7.22
C ASN A 34 -0.48 15.71 6.43
N ASN A 35 -0.44 15.96 5.13
CA ASN A 35 0.51 15.37 4.20
C ASN A 35 1.27 16.42 3.38
N ALA A 36 2.36 15.98 2.75
CA ALA A 36 3.17 16.81 1.88
C ALA A 36 2.36 17.35 0.68
N PRO A 37 2.69 18.54 0.15
CA PRO A 37 3.81 19.39 0.56
C PRO A 37 3.48 20.37 1.70
N SER A 38 2.20 20.64 1.99
CA SER A 38 1.79 21.72 2.89
C SER A 38 1.63 21.31 4.35
N TYR A 39 1.38 20.03 4.64
CA TYR A 39 1.11 19.50 5.98
C TYR A 39 -0.03 20.22 6.72
N ASN A 40 -0.93 20.83 5.95
CA ASN A 40 -2.17 21.38 6.45
C ASN A 40 -3.02 20.26 7.05
N ASN A 41 -3.76 20.57 8.11
CA ASN A 41 -4.66 19.63 8.78
C ASN A 41 -5.93 20.36 9.26
N CYS A 42 -6.79 19.70 10.05
CA CYS A 42 -8.04 20.32 10.49
C CYS A 42 -7.86 21.63 11.27
N THR A 43 -6.67 21.93 11.81
CA THR A 43 -6.39 23.20 12.49
C THR A 43 -6.44 24.44 11.59
N GLN A 44 -6.45 24.26 10.26
CA GLN A 44 -6.59 25.37 9.33
C GLN A 44 -7.99 26.01 9.38
N CYS A 45 -8.99 25.27 9.84
CA CYS A 45 -10.35 25.75 10.02
C CYS A 45 -10.84 25.63 11.48
N HIS A 46 -10.19 24.81 12.30
CA HIS A 46 -10.59 24.51 13.68
C HIS A 46 -9.54 24.97 14.70
N ASN A 47 -9.98 25.47 15.86
CA ASN A 47 -9.07 26.02 16.88
C ASN A 47 -8.53 24.95 17.86
N GLY A 48 -8.52 23.68 17.45
CA GLY A 48 -8.01 22.58 18.27
C GLY A 48 -6.49 22.47 18.23
N ASN A 49 -5.91 21.84 19.25
CA ASN A 49 -4.49 21.47 19.21
C ASN A 49 -4.34 20.07 18.63
N VAL A 50 -3.39 19.89 17.71
CA VAL A 50 -3.12 18.59 17.08
C VAL A 50 -2.73 17.55 18.12
N ASN A 51 -3.30 16.35 18.02
CA ASN A 51 -3.04 15.18 18.86
C ASN A 51 -3.17 15.48 20.36
N SER A 52 -4.19 16.27 20.70
CA SER A 52 -4.55 16.60 22.07
C SER A 52 -5.94 16.08 22.43
N GLY A 53 -6.26 16.03 23.72
CA GLY A 53 -7.51 15.46 24.21
C GLY A 53 -7.39 13.96 24.47
N ASN A 54 -8.49 13.23 24.30
CA ASN A 54 -8.63 11.84 24.74
C ASN A 54 -9.01 10.86 23.63
N GLY A 55 -8.87 11.28 22.38
CA GLY A 55 -9.14 10.47 21.21
C GLY A 55 -7.91 10.24 20.35
N ASN A 56 -8.14 9.67 19.17
CA ASN A 56 -7.15 9.44 18.14
C ASN A 56 -7.79 9.46 16.75
N VAL A 57 -6.96 9.35 15.72
CA VAL A 57 -7.37 8.93 14.37
C VAL A 57 -6.53 7.74 13.92
N SER A 58 -7.15 6.75 13.29
CA SER A 58 -6.50 5.54 12.78
C SER A 58 -7.11 5.06 11.46
N ILE A 59 -6.32 4.28 10.73
CA ILE A 59 -6.73 3.60 9.50
C ILE A 59 -6.55 2.10 9.75
N GLN A 60 -7.62 1.34 9.63
CA GLN A 60 -7.65 -0.12 9.75
C GLN A 60 -7.88 -0.74 8.37
N GLY A 61 -7.55 -2.03 8.20
CA GLY A 61 -7.67 -2.73 6.92
C GLY A 61 -6.46 -2.58 5.99
N LEU A 62 -5.45 -1.79 6.37
CA LEU A 62 -4.17 -1.74 5.67
C LEU A 62 -3.41 -3.08 5.84
N PRO A 63 -2.78 -3.63 4.79
CA PRO A 63 -2.01 -4.86 4.88
C PRO A 63 -0.75 -4.65 5.74
N SER A 64 -0.53 -5.53 6.72
CA SER A 64 0.56 -5.40 7.70
C SER A 64 1.96 -5.59 7.12
N ASN A 65 2.06 -6.23 5.94
CA ASN A 65 3.30 -6.58 5.25
C ASN A 65 3.51 -5.80 3.94
N GLY A 66 2.67 -4.81 3.63
CA GLY A 66 2.77 -4.01 2.40
C GLY A 66 1.66 -4.27 1.40
N TYR A 67 1.54 -3.40 0.40
CA TYR A 67 0.49 -3.46 -0.61
C TYR A 67 0.89 -4.32 -1.81
N ALA A 68 0.00 -5.16 -2.30
CA ALA A 68 0.17 -5.86 -3.57
C ALA A 68 -0.29 -4.94 -4.72
N PRO A 69 0.50 -4.76 -5.79
CA PRO A 69 0.09 -3.94 -6.92
C PRO A 69 -1.25 -4.40 -7.53
N GLY A 70 -2.16 -3.45 -7.77
CA GLY A 70 -3.49 -3.67 -8.35
C GLY A 70 -4.52 -4.27 -7.39
N GLU A 71 -4.17 -4.53 -6.13
CA GLU A 71 -5.10 -5.09 -5.14
C GLU A 71 -6.06 -4.02 -4.59
N LEU A 72 -7.31 -4.40 -4.35
CA LEU A 72 -8.33 -3.55 -3.75
C LEU A 72 -8.45 -3.82 -2.25
N TYR A 73 -8.24 -2.79 -1.44
CA TYR A 73 -8.34 -2.86 0.01
C TYR A 73 -9.57 -2.12 0.50
N SER A 74 -10.33 -2.73 1.41
CA SER A 74 -11.39 -2.04 2.14
C SER A 74 -10.85 -1.56 3.48
N LEU A 75 -10.81 -0.24 3.65
CA LEU A 75 -10.19 0.46 4.76
C LEU A 75 -11.26 1.04 5.68
N THR A 76 -11.02 0.96 6.99
CA THR A 76 -11.88 1.62 7.99
C THR A 76 -11.11 2.78 8.60
N VAL A 77 -11.61 4.00 8.39
CA VAL A 77 -11.17 5.19 9.12
C VAL A 77 -11.89 5.21 10.46
N ASN A 78 -11.16 5.39 11.56
CA ASN A 78 -11.73 5.60 12.88
C ASN A 78 -11.18 6.88 13.52
N VAL A 79 -12.06 7.77 13.92
CA VAL A 79 -11.80 8.97 14.73
C VAL A 79 -12.52 8.77 16.07
N SER A 80 -11.79 8.89 17.18
CA SER A 80 -12.34 8.72 18.53
C SER A 80 -12.23 9.99 19.37
N GLY A 81 -12.94 10.02 20.50
CA GLY A 81 -12.89 11.11 21.49
C GLY A 81 -14.19 11.19 22.30
N THR A 82 -14.24 12.03 23.33
CA THR A 82 -15.48 12.23 24.14
C THR A 82 -16.30 13.44 23.70
N ASN A 83 -16.03 13.98 22.51
CA ASN A 83 -16.69 15.16 21.98
C ASN A 83 -18.00 14.76 21.30
N SER A 84 -19.13 15.31 21.75
CA SER A 84 -20.47 14.82 21.43
C SER A 84 -21.14 15.47 20.21
N ARG A 85 -20.53 16.51 19.61
CA ARG A 85 -21.13 17.21 18.46
C ARG A 85 -20.94 16.48 17.14
N GLY A 86 -19.99 15.55 17.08
CA GLY A 86 -19.74 14.71 15.91
C GLY A 86 -18.31 14.72 15.43
N TYR A 87 -18.06 14.05 14.31
CA TYR A 87 -16.74 13.77 13.77
C TYR A 87 -16.62 14.16 12.30
N GLY A 88 -15.37 14.25 11.84
CA GLY A 88 -15.02 14.40 10.45
C GLY A 88 -13.57 13.98 10.20
N PHE A 89 -13.21 13.77 8.94
CA PHE A 89 -11.86 13.43 8.53
C PHE A 89 -11.54 13.91 7.11
N GLN A 90 -10.25 13.88 6.76
CA GLN A 90 -9.76 13.79 5.39
C GLN A 90 -8.49 12.92 5.37
N MET A 91 -8.36 12.07 4.35
CA MET A 91 -7.25 11.15 4.15
C MET A 91 -6.68 11.27 2.74
N ALA A 92 -5.37 11.05 2.62
CA ALA A 92 -4.62 11.00 1.36
C ALA A 92 -3.62 9.83 1.38
N SER A 93 -3.24 9.33 0.20
CA SER A 93 -2.18 8.32 0.00
C SER A 93 -1.17 8.84 -1.02
N GLN A 94 0.11 8.85 -0.68
CA GLN A 94 1.16 9.46 -1.52
C GLN A 94 2.47 8.69 -1.56
N VAL A 95 3.20 8.87 -2.66
CA VAL A 95 4.64 8.65 -2.78
C VAL A 95 5.28 10.02 -2.98
N GLY A 96 6.06 10.49 -2.01
CA GLY A 96 6.52 11.88 -2.00
C GLY A 96 5.35 12.87 -1.99
N ASN A 97 5.21 13.69 -3.04
CA ASN A 97 4.10 14.64 -3.18
C ASN A 97 2.99 14.12 -4.10
N ASP A 98 3.22 13.01 -4.80
CA ASP A 98 2.30 12.50 -5.82
C ASP A 98 1.32 11.51 -5.20
N ASN A 99 0.08 11.53 -5.69
CA ASN A 99 -0.94 10.60 -5.25
C ASN A 99 -0.58 9.15 -5.63
N ALA A 100 -0.82 8.21 -4.72
CA ALA A 100 -0.56 6.79 -4.94
C ALA A 100 -1.82 5.96 -4.67
N GLY A 101 -2.26 5.22 -5.69
CA GLY A 101 -3.49 4.45 -5.68
C GLY A 101 -4.73 5.31 -5.93
N ASN A 102 -5.91 4.71 -5.85
CA ASN A 102 -7.17 5.38 -6.10
C ASN A 102 -8.20 5.06 -5.02
N PHE A 103 -8.70 6.09 -4.33
CA PHE A 103 -9.84 5.93 -3.43
C PHE A 103 -11.14 5.80 -4.23
N SER A 104 -12.04 4.96 -3.75
CA SER A 104 -13.40 4.80 -4.25
C SER A 104 -14.38 4.62 -3.11
N LEU A 105 -15.65 4.92 -3.38
CA LEU A 105 -16.74 4.79 -2.40
C LEU A 105 -17.64 3.65 -2.83
N GLY A 106 -17.79 2.67 -1.94
CA GLY A 106 -18.67 1.52 -2.11
C GLY A 106 -20.05 1.75 -1.50
N THR A 107 -20.86 0.70 -1.44
CA THR A 107 -22.19 0.75 -0.82
C THR A 107 -22.16 0.96 0.70
N LEU A 108 -21.01 0.72 1.34
CA LEU A 108 -20.81 0.89 2.79
C LEU A 108 -20.17 2.25 3.15
N SER A 109 -19.82 3.07 2.16
CA SER A 109 -19.14 4.35 2.35
C SER A 109 -20.11 5.48 2.70
N GLU A 110 -20.89 5.29 3.77
CA GLU A 110 -21.83 6.30 4.26
C GLU A 110 -21.10 7.57 4.72
N ASP A 111 -21.70 8.74 4.48
CA ASP A 111 -21.18 10.05 4.89
C ASP A 111 -19.72 10.35 4.47
N ALA A 112 -19.25 9.73 3.39
CA ALA A 112 -17.96 10.00 2.75
C ALA A 112 -18.12 10.59 1.35
N GLU A 113 -17.15 11.38 0.91
CA GLU A 113 -17.04 11.92 -0.46
C GLU A 113 -15.58 11.91 -0.95
N LEU A 114 -15.41 11.92 -2.27
CA LEU A 114 -14.11 12.12 -2.91
C LEU A 114 -13.92 13.61 -3.23
N ASN A 115 -12.73 14.12 -2.96
CA ASN A 115 -12.32 15.48 -3.33
C ASN A 115 -11.00 15.42 -4.12
N GLY A 116 -11.10 15.20 -5.44
CA GLY A 116 -9.96 14.82 -6.28
C GLY A 116 -9.33 13.52 -5.78
N ASN A 117 -8.04 13.54 -5.45
CA ASN A 117 -7.29 12.35 -5.03
C ASN A 117 -7.35 12.07 -3.51
N ARG A 118 -8.29 12.69 -2.81
CA ARG A 118 -8.49 12.53 -1.36
C ARG A 118 -9.89 12.00 -1.11
N VAL A 119 -10.04 11.39 0.06
CA VAL A 119 -11.33 10.98 0.61
C VAL A 119 -11.59 11.70 1.93
N GLN A 120 -12.83 12.10 2.16
CA GLN A 120 -13.21 12.90 3.32
C GLN A 120 -14.64 12.62 3.74
N HIS A 121 -15.02 13.12 4.91
CA HIS A 121 -16.43 13.16 5.32
C HIS A 121 -17.23 14.08 4.37
N SER A 122 -18.45 13.69 4.00
CA SER A 122 -19.37 14.53 3.21
C SER A 122 -20.30 15.37 4.07
N SER A 123 -20.53 14.93 5.31
CA SER A 123 -21.26 15.68 6.33
C SER A 123 -20.70 15.35 7.72
N ARG A 124 -20.95 16.22 8.71
CA ARG A 124 -20.61 15.92 10.11
C ARG A 124 -21.44 14.74 10.61
N THR A 125 -20.77 13.70 11.07
CA THR A 125 -21.38 12.45 11.56
C THR A 125 -21.38 12.35 13.07
N VAL A 126 -22.27 11.55 13.66
CA VAL A 126 -22.19 11.17 15.09
C VAL A 126 -21.27 9.97 15.32
N SER A 127 -21.10 9.13 14.29
CA SER A 127 -20.12 8.04 14.26
C SER A 127 -18.78 8.59 13.78
N GLY A 128 -17.68 8.18 14.42
CA GLY A 128 -16.34 8.49 13.95
C GLY A 128 -15.78 7.45 12.98
N GLU A 129 -16.63 6.68 12.34
CA GLU A 129 -16.23 5.55 11.49
C GLU A 129 -16.69 5.74 10.05
N TRP A 130 -15.78 5.47 9.10
CA TRP A 130 -16.06 5.48 7.67
C TRP A 130 -15.36 4.31 6.98
N ILE A 131 -16.05 3.65 6.04
CA ILE A 131 -15.49 2.56 5.22
C ILE A 131 -15.17 3.13 3.84
N ILE A 132 -13.92 2.99 3.41
CA ILE A 132 -13.42 3.51 2.14
C ILE A 132 -12.68 2.40 1.40
N ASP A 133 -12.92 2.26 0.10
CA ASP A 133 -12.13 1.36 -0.72
C ASP A 133 -10.91 2.09 -1.32
N TRP A 134 -9.76 1.42 -1.36
CA TRP A 134 -8.53 1.92 -1.96
C TRP A 134 -7.92 0.88 -2.88
N LEU A 135 -7.81 1.22 -4.17
CA LEU A 135 -7.13 0.40 -5.16
C LEU A 135 -5.64 0.79 -5.19
N ALA A 136 -4.77 -0.18 -4.90
CA ALA A 136 -3.33 0.02 -4.98
C ALA A 136 -2.88 0.32 -6.43
N PRO A 137 -1.76 1.05 -6.63
CA PRO A 137 -1.16 1.24 -7.96
C PRO A 137 -0.96 -0.10 -8.70
N SER A 138 -1.06 -0.09 -10.03
CA SER A 138 -0.93 -1.30 -10.86
C SER A 138 0.50 -1.87 -10.94
N SER A 139 1.48 -1.18 -10.36
CA SER A 139 2.88 -1.60 -10.27
C SER A 139 3.47 -1.14 -8.93
N ASP A 140 4.64 -1.67 -8.58
CA ASP A 140 5.41 -1.19 -7.44
C ASP A 140 5.86 0.27 -7.69
N VAL A 141 5.38 1.19 -6.85
CA VAL A 141 5.75 2.61 -6.87
C VAL A 141 6.59 3.02 -5.67
N GLY A 142 7.12 2.05 -4.92
CA GLY A 142 7.82 2.23 -3.66
C GLY A 142 6.86 2.41 -2.48
N ASP A 143 7.40 2.94 -1.39
CA ASP A 143 6.69 3.12 -0.12
C ASP A 143 5.57 4.17 -0.24
N ILE A 144 4.33 3.76 0.05
CA ILE A 144 3.15 4.63 0.04
C ILE A 144 2.86 5.08 1.46
N THR A 145 2.82 6.39 1.70
CA THR A 145 2.37 6.97 2.97
C THR A 145 0.91 7.37 2.90
N PHE A 146 0.09 6.75 3.74
CA PHE A 146 -1.26 7.19 4.06
C PHE A 146 -1.18 8.22 5.17
N SER A 147 -1.77 9.39 4.96
CA SER A 147 -1.88 10.44 5.96
C SER A 147 -3.33 10.79 6.18
N ILE A 148 -3.70 11.01 7.43
CA ILE A 148 -5.07 11.32 7.81
C ILE A 148 -5.11 12.43 8.87
N SER A 149 -6.06 13.34 8.71
CA SER A 149 -6.48 14.27 9.75
C SER A 149 -7.91 13.96 10.15
N GLY A 150 -8.15 13.76 11.44
CA GLY A 150 -9.44 13.53 12.07
C GLY A 150 -9.83 14.70 12.98
N LEU A 151 -11.12 14.90 13.15
CA LEU A 151 -11.70 15.95 13.96
C LEU A 151 -12.80 15.36 14.85
N ALA A 152 -12.74 15.64 16.15
CA ALA A 152 -13.85 15.42 17.07
C ALA A 152 -14.38 16.77 17.55
N THR A 153 -15.58 17.14 17.09
CA THR A 153 -16.17 18.46 17.31
C THR A 153 -16.72 18.63 18.72
N GLY A 154 -16.29 19.69 19.42
CA GLY A 154 -16.58 19.95 20.82
C GLY A 154 -16.96 21.40 21.09
N GLY A 155 -17.16 21.78 22.36
CA GLY A 155 -17.56 23.13 22.74
C GLY A 155 -19.01 23.51 22.42
N ASN A 156 -19.37 24.79 22.66
CA ASN A 156 -20.78 25.24 22.64
C ASN A 156 -21.28 25.71 21.26
N SER A 157 -20.38 26.14 20.35
CA SER A 157 -20.69 26.46 18.95
C SER A 157 -19.41 26.75 18.15
N SER A 158 -19.52 26.80 16.82
CA SER A 158 -18.41 27.14 15.92
C SER A 158 -17.24 26.14 16.03
N THR A 159 -16.01 26.65 15.90
CA THR A 159 -14.73 25.93 15.74
C THR A 159 -13.92 25.78 17.04
N GLY A 160 -14.48 26.25 18.16
CA GLY A 160 -13.81 26.24 19.47
C GLY A 160 -14.19 25.02 20.30
N GLY A 161 -13.22 24.42 20.97
CA GLY A 161 -13.41 23.19 21.76
C GLY A 161 -13.29 21.90 20.95
N ASP A 162 -12.93 22.00 19.67
CA ASP A 162 -12.68 20.86 18.81
C ASP A 162 -11.31 20.24 19.10
N ASN A 163 -11.23 18.91 19.03
CA ASN A 163 -9.97 18.18 19.10
C ASN A 163 -9.58 17.72 17.70
N VAL A 164 -8.32 17.96 17.32
CA VAL A 164 -7.76 17.59 16.02
C VAL A 164 -6.76 16.46 16.23
N TYR A 165 -6.82 15.44 15.39
CA TYR A 165 -5.90 14.31 15.41
C TYR A 165 -5.28 14.13 14.04
N THR A 166 -4.02 13.71 13.99
CA THR A 166 -3.33 13.37 12.75
C THR A 166 -2.53 12.09 12.92
N SER A 167 -2.56 11.23 11.90
CA SER A 167 -1.77 10.01 11.87
C SER A 167 -1.22 9.77 10.47
N ALA A 168 -0.12 9.02 10.38
CA ALA A 168 0.43 8.57 9.11
C ALA A 168 0.93 7.13 9.23
N VAL A 169 0.72 6.33 8.18
CA VAL A 169 1.15 4.94 8.07
C VAL A 169 1.82 4.76 6.71
N THR A 170 3.03 4.20 6.70
CA THR A 170 3.75 3.88 5.46
C THR A 170 3.65 2.39 5.17
N LEU A 171 3.25 2.05 3.94
CA LEU A 171 3.20 0.69 3.43
C LEU A 171 4.28 0.49 2.36
N PRO A 172 5.17 -0.51 2.51
CA PRO A 172 6.04 -0.90 1.41
C PRO A 172 5.24 -1.62 0.32
N ALA A 173 5.81 -1.72 -0.88
CA ALA A 173 5.29 -2.63 -1.88
C ALA A 173 5.54 -4.09 -1.46
N LEU A 174 4.51 -4.91 -1.55
CA LEU A 174 4.61 -6.35 -1.47
C LEU A 174 4.77 -6.88 -2.90
N THR A 175 6.01 -7.11 -3.32
CA THR A 175 6.26 -7.95 -4.49
C THR A 175 5.84 -9.37 -4.13
N PRO A 176 4.93 -10.03 -4.87
CA PRO A 176 4.66 -11.44 -4.68
C PRO A 176 5.97 -12.20 -4.84
N GLN A 177 6.56 -12.63 -3.72
CA GLN A 177 7.74 -13.46 -3.75
C GLN A 177 7.28 -14.84 -4.18
N THR A 178 7.67 -15.28 -5.37
CA THR A 178 7.52 -16.69 -5.73
C THR A 178 8.29 -17.47 -4.67
N LEU A 179 7.59 -18.35 -3.96
CA LEU A 179 8.12 -19.02 -2.76
C LEU A 179 9.15 -20.11 -3.08
N ASP A 180 9.32 -20.43 -4.36
CA ASP A 180 10.16 -21.54 -4.78
C ASP A 180 10.84 -21.26 -6.13
N LEU A 181 11.84 -22.09 -6.44
CA LEU A 181 12.49 -22.15 -7.74
C LEU A 181 11.49 -22.57 -8.82
N PHE A 182 11.70 -22.13 -10.05
CA PHE A 182 10.95 -22.62 -11.20
C PHE A 182 11.84 -22.75 -12.43
N ILE A 183 11.38 -23.55 -13.40
CA ILE A 183 12.04 -23.65 -14.70
C ILE A 183 11.66 -22.40 -15.51
N SER A 184 12.61 -21.48 -15.67
CA SER A 184 12.42 -20.23 -16.43
C SER A 184 12.57 -20.45 -17.94
N GLU A 185 13.37 -21.41 -18.35
CA GLU A 185 13.56 -21.76 -19.77
C GLU A 185 13.71 -23.26 -19.99
N TYR A 186 13.21 -23.71 -21.15
CA TYR A 186 13.36 -25.07 -21.65
C TYR A 186 13.97 -25.01 -23.06
N ILE A 187 15.18 -25.53 -23.20
CA ILE A 187 16.02 -25.36 -24.39
C ILE A 187 15.91 -26.60 -25.28
N GLU A 188 15.29 -26.45 -26.45
CA GLU A 188 15.19 -27.48 -27.50
C GLU A 188 15.91 -27.05 -28.76
N GLY A 189 17.23 -27.24 -28.77
CA GLY A 189 18.05 -27.08 -29.97
C GLY A 189 18.03 -28.30 -30.89
N SER A 190 18.85 -28.24 -31.93
CA SER A 190 19.03 -29.37 -32.86
C SER A 190 19.78 -30.53 -32.20
N SER A 191 19.39 -31.77 -32.51
CA SER A 191 20.01 -32.98 -31.98
C SER A 191 20.04 -32.98 -30.43
N ASN A 192 21.19 -33.17 -29.82
CA ASN A 192 21.35 -33.21 -28.37
C ASN A 192 21.63 -31.83 -27.76
N ASN A 193 21.43 -30.73 -28.48
CA ASN A 193 21.60 -29.38 -27.96
C ASN A 193 20.41 -28.98 -27.07
N LYS A 194 20.29 -29.62 -25.90
CA LYS A 194 19.12 -29.54 -25.01
C LYS A 194 19.51 -29.18 -23.58
N GLY A 195 18.62 -28.52 -22.86
CA GLY A 195 18.82 -28.16 -21.46
C GLY A 195 17.63 -27.48 -20.82
N ILE A 196 17.78 -27.12 -19.55
CA ILE A 196 16.80 -26.38 -18.75
C ILE A 196 17.50 -25.27 -17.97
N GLU A 197 16.78 -24.17 -17.75
CA GLU A 197 17.19 -23.08 -16.86
C GLU A 197 16.28 -23.05 -15.63
N ILE A 198 16.88 -23.05 -14.43
CA ILE A 198 16.18 -22.93 -13.16
C ILE A 198 16.49 -21.55 -12.57
N PHE A 199 15.47 -20.75 -12.31
CA PHE A 199 15.60 -19.42 -11.73
C PHE A 199 15.23 -19.42 -10.23
N ASN A 200 15.97 -18.65 -9.43
CA ASN A 200 15.63 -18.36 -8.04
C ASN A 200 15.01 -16.96 -7.87
N PRO A 201 13.67 -16.84 -7.84
CA PRO A 201 12.95 -15.60 -7.54
C PRO A 201 12.67 -15.38 -6.04
N THR A 202 13.05 -16.33 -5.17
CA THR A 202 12.80 -16.21 -3.74
C THR A 202 13.76 -15.12 -3.25
N GLY A 203 13.41 -14.07 -2.53
CA GLY A 203 14.34 -12.97 -2.17
C GLY A 203 15.60 -13.33 -1.36
N VAL A 204 16.01 -14.60 -1.26
CA VAL A 204 17.17 -15.13 -0.55
C VAL A 204 17.88 -16.22 -1.36
N SER A 205 19.12 -16.54 -1.00
CA SER A 205 19.82 -17.70 -1.57
C SER A 205 19.18 -19.01 -1.14
N VAL A 206 19.02 -19.95 -2.07
CA VAL A 206 18.39 -21.27 -1.84
C VAL A 206 19.46 -22.37 -1.85
N ASP A 207 19.44 -23.23 -0.83
CA ASP A 207 20.20 -24.48 -0.83
C ASP A 207 19.50 -25.52 -1.71
N LEU A 208 20.21 -25.98 -2.74
CA LEU A 208 19.66 -26.89 -3.75
C LEU A 208 19.69 -28.35 -3.31
N SER A 209 20.28 -28.68 -2.16
CA SER A 209 20.47 -30.07 -1.70
C SER A 209 19.18 -30.90 -1.57
N ASN A 210 18.04 -30.23 -1.39
CA ASN A 210 16.71 -30.85 -1.28
C ASN A 210 15.95 -30.92 -2.63
N TYR A 211 16.53 -30.41 -3.72
CA TYR A 211 15.88 -30.35 -5.02
C TYR A 211 16.35 -31.46 -5.95
N PHE A 212 15.41 -31.97 -6.74
CA PHE A 212 15.66 -32.96 -7.79
C PHE A 212 15.05 -32.48 -9.09
N VAL A 213 15.80 -32.61 -10.18
CA VAL A 213 15.24 -32.58 -11.54
C VAL A 213 14.91 -34.03 -11.91
N LYS A 214 13.70 -34.27 -12.40
CA LYS A 214 13.27 -35.59 -12.83
C LYS A 214 12.71 -35.54 -14.24
N LEU A 215 13.14 -36.48 -15.06
CA LEU A 215 12.61 -36.63 -16.42
C LEU A 215 11.38 -37.52 -16.43
N SER A 216 10.39 -37.17 -17.25
CA SER A 216 9.35 -38.10 -17.64
C SER A 216 9.13 -38.02 -19.15
N ARG A 217 8.94 -39.17 -19.79
CA ARG A 217 8.67 -39.27 -21.22
C ARG A 217 7.43 -40.13 -21.44
N ASN A 218 6.49 -39.65 -22.26
CA ASN A 218 5.30 -40.41 -22.68
C ASN A 218 4.51 -41.07 -21.51
N GLY A 219 4.50 -40.44 -20.33
CA GLY A 219 3.79 -40.96 -19.16
C GLY A 219 4.50 -42.09 -18.40
N SER A 220 5.79 -42.34 -18.64
CA SER A 220 6.59 -43.37 -17.94
C SER A 220 6.90 -43.08 -16.45
N GLY A 221 6.22 -42.11 -15.83
CA GLY A 221 6.48 -41.66 -14.46
C GLY A 221 7.72 -40.76 -14.33
N TRP A 222 7.87 -40.13 -13.16
CA TRP A 222 8.98 -39.22 -12.86
C TRP A 222 10.25 -39.99 -12.54
N GLY A 223 11.36 -39.67 -13.20
CA GLY A 223 12.59 -40.46 -13.11
C GLY A 223 12.58 -41.70 -14.01
N MET A 224 11.67 -41.74 -15.00
CA MET A 224 11.42 -42.82 -15.97
C MET A 224 11.59 -44.23 -15.40
N TYR A 225 10.53 -44.80 -14.82
CA TYR A 225 10.58 -46.11 -14.16
C TYR A 225 10.77 -47.27 -15.14
N ASP A 226 11.68 -48.20 -14.83
CA ASP A 226 11.61 -49.60 -15.29
C ASP A 226 11.10 -50.46 -14.12
N ALA A 227 10.00 -51.18 -14.34
CA ALA A 227 9.42 -52.14 -13.39
C ALA A 227 9.35 -51.66 -11.92
N ASP A 228 8.76 -50.48 -11.69
CA ASP A 228 8.48 -49.86 -10.38
C ASP A 228 9.67 -49.23 -9.62
N THR A 229 10.87 -49.18 -10.22
CA THR A 229 12.02 -48.44 -9.66
C THR A 229 12.42 -47.22 -10.51
N GLU A 230 12.74 -46.09 -9.87
CA GLU A 230 13.27 -44.91 -10.57
C GLU A 230 14.58 -45.25 -11.27
N GLU A 231 14.72 -44.88 -12.54
CA GLU A 231 15.98 -45.03 -13.27
C GLU A 231 16.94 -43.92 -12.84
N PRO A 232 18.07 -44.24 -12.19
CA PRO A 232 18.96 -43.22 -11.63
C PRO A 232 19.51 -42.23 -12.67
N GLY A 233 19.56 -42.63 -13.94
CA GLY A 233 19.97 -41.78 -15.05
C GLY A 233 19.01 -40.64 -15.38
N PHE A 234 17.75 -40.71 -14.93
CA PHE A 234 16.71 -39.73 -15.22
C PHE A 234 16.25 -38.94 -13.99
N VAL A 235 17.02 -39.02 -12.90
CA VAL A 235 16.86 -38.26 -11.67
C VAL A 235 18.20 -37.58 -11.36
N TYR A 236 18.20 -36.26 -11.29
CA TYR A 236 19.40 -35.49 -10.97
C TYR A 236 19.19 -34.73 -9.66
N GLN A 237 19.97 -35.08 -8.64
CA GLN A 237 20.00 -34.34 -7.39
C GLN A 237 20.79 -33.04 -7.60
N LEU A 238 20.16 -31.91 -7.30
CA LEU A 238 20.84 -30.63 -7.32
C LEU A 238 21.72 -30.46 -6.08
N GLY A 239 22.69 -29.56 -6.17
CA GLY A 239 23.58 -29.25 -5.05
C GLY A 239 24.12 -27.84 -5.16
N GLY A 240 24.70 -27.36 -4.06
CA GLY A 240 25.19 -25.99 -3.95
C GLY A 240 24.09 -25.01 -3.57
N THR A 241 24.35 -23.73 -3.84
CA THR A 241 23.46 -22.63 -3.46
C THR A 241 23.22 -21.76 -4.68
N LEU A 242 21.94 -21.47 -4.97
CA LEU A 242 21.55 -20.55 -6.02
C LEU A 242 21.16 -19.21 -5.38
N ALA A 243 21.86 -18.13 -5.70
CA ALA A 243 21.55 -16.82 -5.10
C ALA A 243 20.20 -16.27 -5.63
N ASN A 244 19.57 -15.37 -4.87
CA ASN A 244 18.37 -14.69 -5.35
C ASN A 244 18.70 -13.90 -6.64
N GLY A 245 17.87 -14.08 -7.66
CA GLY A 245 18.05 -13.45 -8.97
C GLY A 245 19.00 -14.19 -9.91
N ASP A 246 19.63 -15.28 -9.48
CA ASP A 246 20.51 -16.09 -10.32
C ASP A 246 19.76 -17.25 -11.00
N VAL A 247 20.40 -17.79 -12.04
CA VAL A 247 19.94 -18.96 -12.80
C VAL A 247 20.95 -20.11 -12.71
N LEU A 248 20.45 -21.35 -12.79
CA LEU A 248 21.23 -22.57 -12.96
C LEU A 248 20.85 -23.23 -14.29
N VAL A 249 21.80 -23.35 -15.21
CA VAL A 249 21.60 -23.98 -16.51
C VAL A 249 22.19 -25.39 -16.50
N ILE A 250 21.32 -26.38 -16.74
CA ILE A 250 21.67 -27.80 -16.83
C ILE A 250 21.44 -28.27 -18.26
N ALA A 251 22.47 -28.82 -18.89
CA ALA A 251 22.41 -29.23 -20.29
C ALA A 251 23.02 -30.62 -20.50
N THR A 252 22.82 -31.16 -21.70
CA THR A 252 23.60 -32.33 -22.14
C THR A 252 25.08 -31.98 -22.27
N ASP A 253 25.97 -32.96 -22.17
CA ASP A 253 27.40 -32.81 -22.45
C ASP A 253 27.72 -32.58 -23.94
N GLN A 254 26.72 -32.65 -24.81
CA GLN A 254 26.80 -32.35 -26.24
C GLN A 254 26.21 -30.98 -26.60
N ALA A 255 25.68 -30.25 -25.61
CA ALA A 255 25.20 -28.90 -25.81
C ALA A 255 26.36 -27.96 -26.19
N THR A 256 26.07 -27.05 -27.11
CA THR A 256 27.01 -26.06 -27.65
C THR A 256 26.80 -24.66 -27.06
N PHE A 257 25.79 -24.49 -26.22
CA PHE A 257 25.55 -23.27 -25.44
C PHE A 257 26.19 -23.37 -24.06
N GLN A 258 26.37 -22.23 -23.41
CA GLN A 258 26.94 -22.15 -22.06
C GLN A 258 25.98 -22.76 -21.04
N SER A 259 26.49 -23.66 -20.20
CA SER A 259 25.75 -24.22 -19.07
C SER A 259 26.66 -24.36 -17.85
N ASP A 260 26.06 -24.41 -16.67
CA ASP A 260 26.77 -24.62 -15.40
C ASP A 260 27.04 -26.10 -15.16
N ILE A 261 26.10 -26.94 -15.61
CA ILE A 261 26.14 -28.39 -15.46
C ILE A 261 25.97 -29.02 -16.84
N GLN A 262 26.84 -29.99 -17.14
CA GLN A 262 26.79 -30.82 -18.34
C GLN A 262 26.68 -32.29 -17.94
N LEU A 263 25.66 -32.97 -18.45
CA LEU A 263 25.35 -34.35 -18.09
C LEU A 263 25.47 -35.26 -19.31
N SER A 264 26.20 -36.37 -19.16
CA SER A 264 26.27 -37.44 -20.16
C SER A 264 24.99 -38.27 -20.20
N TYR A 265 24.70 -38.91 -21.34
CA TYR A 265 23.58 -39.85 -21.42
C TYR A 265 23.78 -41.10 -20.52
N PRO A 266 22.72 -41.59 -19.85
CA PRO A 266 21.38 -41.01 -19.70
C PRO A 266 21.37 -39.84 -18.71
N SER A 267 20.54 -38.82 -18.98
CA SER A 267 20.37 -37.66 -18.08
C SER A 267 18.97 -37.06 -18.15
N VAL A 268 18.65 -36.19 -17.20
CA VAL A 268 17.44 -35.34 -17.19
C VAL A 268 17.32 -34.36 -18.36
N CYS A 269 18.39 -34.11 -19.12
CA CYS A 269 18.39 -33.23 -20.29
C CYS A 269 18.36 -34.00 -21.63
N HIS A 270 18.42 -35.33 -21.59
CA HIS A 270 18.47 -36.19 -22.78
C HIS A 270 17.07 -36.70 -23.12
N LEU A 271 16.25 -35.79 -23.66
CA LEU A 271 14.88 -36.05 -24.13
C LEU A 271 14.88 -36.56 -25.57
#